data_AF-A0A1Q7Q2K1-F1
#
_entry.id   AF-A0A1Q7Q2K1-F1
#
_cell.length_a   1.000
_cell.length_b   1.000
_cell.length_c   1.000
_cell.angle_alpha   90.00
_cell.angle_beta   90.00
_cell.angle_gamma   90.00
#
_symmetry.space_group_name_H-M   'P 1'
#
loop_
_entity.id
_entity.type
_entity.pdbx_description
1 polymer ?
#
loop_
_entity_poly.entity_id
_entity_poly.type
_entity_poly.pdbx_seq_one_letter_code
_entity_poly.pdbx_strand_id
1 'polypeptide(L)'
;MTGFGTADGSALGGRLRIEIRTVNHRYYNPQFRLPFELSGMEGPLRDRLRQLLDRGHVAVTARWLEPPPGEGTVLVDLARARQLVAALRELKRKLKLKGEPDLAFVARQPDVLTIQANGVDAVAWGELAPIVEQAAGEVLQMRAREGQALATDLARRLDAIAELARGVEARAPARLGAELERLKKAVTELAAGVRVDEQRLAVEIALLADRVDITEELVRLRTHVAACREALAKEGAVGKQLGFLAQEVLREVNTI
;
A
#
# COMPACT_ATOMS: atom_id res chain seq x y z
N MET A 1 -0.95 -3.57 2.32
CA MET A 1 -0.97 -4.80 3.12
C MET A 1 -0.22 -5.85 2.33
N THR A 2 0.73 -6.49 2.98
CA THR A 2 1.59 -7.48 2.36
C THR A 2 0.93 -8.84 2.41
N GLY A 3 1.15 -9.64 1.38
CA GLY A 3 0.56 -10.96 1.34
C GLY A 3 1.37 -11.87 0.44
N PHE A 4 1.49 -13.11 0.85
CA PHE A 4 2.14 -14.16 0.11
C PHE A 4 1.22 -15.37 0.12
N GLY A 5 1.11 -16.03 -1.02
CA GLY A 5 0.42 -17.30 -1.13
C GLY A 5 0.99 -18.12 -2.27
N THR A 6 1.00 -19.43 -2.09
CA THR A 6 1.47 -20.36 -3.09
C THR A 6 0.60 -21.59 -3.13
N ALA A 7 0.42 -22.13 -4.32
CA ALA A 7 -0.29 -23.39 -4.49
C ALA A 7 0.30 -24.16 -5.66
N ASP A 8 0.21 -25.47 -5.54
CA ASP A 8 0.62 -26.41 -6.57
C ASP A 8 -0.60 -27.20 -7.06
N GLY A 9 -0.63 -27.52 -8.34
CA GLY A 9 -1.64 -28.42 -8.89
C GLY A 9 -1.23 -29.00 -10.23
N SER A 10 -2.07 -29.90 -10.74
CA SER A 10 -1.87 -30.48 -12.06
C SER A 10 -2.54 -29.60 -13.11
N ALA A 11 -1.83 -29.29 -14.20
CA ALA A 11 -2.36 -28.58 -15.35
C ALA A 11 -1.62 -29.06 -16.61
N LEU A 12 -2.33 -29.26 -17.73
CA LEU A 12 -1.75 -29.76 -18.99
C LEU A 12 -0.93 -31.06 -18.82
N GLY A 13 -1.29 -31.92 -17.86
CA GLY A 13 -0.54 -33.14 -17.55
C GLY A 13 0.84 -32.92 -16.90
N GLY A 14 1.21 -31.68 -16.59
CA GLY A 14 2.37 -31.32 -15.77
C GLY A 14 1.98 -30.86 -14.36
N ARG A 15 2.97 -30.53 -13.53
CA ARG A 15 2.78 -29.98 -12.19
C ARG A 15 3.15 -28.50 -12.16
N LEU A 16 2.16 -27.64 -11.95
CA LEU A 16 2.31 -26.19 -11.93
C LEU A 16 2.36 -25.67 -10.48
N ARG A 17 3.25 -24.72 -10.21
CA ARG A 17 3.24 -23.88 -9.01
C ARG A 17 2.88 -22.44 -9.36
N ILE A 18 1.91 -21.88 -8.66
CA ILE A 18 1.59 -20.45 -8.70
C ILE A 18 2.01 -19.81 -7.38
N GLU A 19 2.70 -18.68 -7.49
CA GLU A 19 3.07 -17.81 -6.37
C GLU A 19 2.44 -16.43 -6.59
N ILE A 20 1.71 -15.94 -5.59
CA ILE A 20 1.11 -14.60 -5.59
C ILE A 20 1.75 -13.80 -4.45
N ARG A 21 2.42 -12.71 -4.83
CA ARG A 21 2.99 -11.73 -3.89
C ARG A 21 2.22 -10.43 -4.01
N THR A 22 1.84 -9.86 -2.88
CA THR A 22 1.16 -8.56 -2.83
C THR A 22 1.90 -7.59 -1.91
N VAL A 23 2.00 -6.34 -2.34
CA VAL A 23 2.51 -5.24 -1.54
C VAL A 23 1.53 -4.07 -1.54
N ASN A 24 1.70 -3.17 -0.58
CA ASN A 24 0.84 -2.00 -0.47
C ASN A 24 1.00 -1.10 -1.70
N HIS A 25 -0.11 -0.83 -2.39
CA HIS A 25 -0.16 0.08 -3.52
C HIS A 25 -1.55 0.73 -3.57
N ARG A 26 -1.63 1.97 -4.06
CA ARG A 26 -2.87 2.75 -4.10
C ARG A 26 -3.92 2.12 -5.01
N TYR A 27 -3.48 1.54 -6.12
CA TYR A 27 -4.33 0.93 -7.14
C TYR A 27 -4.07 -0.56 -7.25
N TYR A 28 -5.01 -1.30 -7.85
CA TYR A 28 -4.78 -2.67 -8.30
C TYR A 28 -3.84 -2.63 -9.50
N ASN A 29 -2.65 -3.19 -9.33
CA ASN A 29 -1.59 -3.20 -10.33
C ASN A 29 -1.02 -4.62 -10.46
N PRO A 30 -1.64 -5.49 -11.27
CA PRO A 30 -1.19 -6.86 -11.43
C PRO A 30 -0.03 -6.96 -12.42
N GLN A 31 0.96 -7.78 -12.09
CA GLN A 31 2.08 -8.14 -12.94
C GLN A 31 2.16 -9.66 -13.04
N PHE A 32 2.14 -10.18 -14.26
CA PHE A 32 2.16 -11.62 -14.52
C PHE A 32 3.51 -12.02 -15.09
N ARG A 33 4.07 -13.11 -14.54
CA ARG A 33 5.22 -13.82 -15.10
C ARG A 33 4.78 -15.26 -15.32
N LEU A 34 4.36 -15.56 -16.54
CA LEU A 34 3.77 -16.84 -16.92
C LEU A 34 4.68 -17.57 -17.90
N PRO A 35 4.79 -18.91 -17.82
CA PRO A 35 5.31 -19.75 -18.90
C PRO A 35 4.50 -19.54 -20.19
N PHE A 36 5.11 -19.82 -21.34
CA PHE A 36 4.48 -19.54 -22.64
C PHE A 36 3.19 -20.33 -22.84
N GLU A 37 3.09 -21.53 -22.26
CA GLU A 37 1.90 -22.40 -22.28
C GLU A 37 0.69 -21.76 -21.59
N LEU A 38 0.92 -20.82 -20.66
CA LEU A 38 -0.11 -20.11 -19.91
C LEU A 38 -0.34 -18.67 -20.41
N SER A 39 0.27 -18.26 -21.52
CA SER A 39 0.19 -16.87 -22.03
C SER A 39 -1.24 -16.38 -22.27
N GLY A 40 -2.13 -17.27 -22.74
CA GLY A 40 -3.56 -16.97 -22.92
C GLY A 40 -4.36 -16.82 -21.62
N MET A 41 -3.82 -17.19 -20.46
CA MET A 41 -4.51 -17.15 -19.17
C MET A 41 -4.38 -15.81 -18.44
N GLU A 42 -3.62 -14.86 -18.98
CA GLU A 42 -3.43 -13.57 -18.33
C GLU A 42 -4.75 -12.82 -18.07
N GLY A 43 -5.65 -12.80 -19.06
CA GLY A 43 -6.98 -12.18 -18.94
C GLY A 43 -7.81 -12.80 -17.82
N PRO A 44 -8.10 -14.12 -17.87
CA PRO A 44 -8.82 -14.83 -16.81
C PRO A 44 -8.21 -14.65 -15.41
N LEU A 45 -6.88 -14.74 -15.29
CA LEU A 45 -6.16 -14.50 -14.04
C LEU A 45 -6.39 -13.08 -13.51
N ARG A 46 -6.27 -12.09 -14.39
CA ARG A 46 -6.47 -10.67 -14.06
C ARG A 46 -7.86 -10.40 -13.55
N ASP A 47 -8.87 -10.91 -14.24
CA ASP A 47 -10.28 -10.72 -13.88
C ASP A 47 -10.61 -11.41 -12.56
N ARG A 48 -10.12 -12.64 -12.37
CA ARG A 48 -10.38 -13.36 -11.12
C ARG A 48 -9.70 -12.70 -9.92
N LEU A 49 -8.42 -12.35 -10.04
CA LEU A 49 -7.69 -11.68 -8.96
C LEU A 49 -8.25 -10.29 -8.67
N ARG A 50 -8.85 -9.61 -9.65
CA ARG A 50 -9.53 -8.33 -9.45
C ARG A 50 -10.77 -8.46 -8.56
N GLN A 51 -11.48 -9.58 -8.63
CA GLN A 51 -12.63 -9.87 -7.76
C GLN A 51 -12.22 -10.17 -6.32
N LEU A 52 -11.01 -10.71 -6.12
CA LEU A 52 -10.49 -11.09 -4.81
C LEU A 52 -9.69 -9.96 -4.14
N LEU A 53 -9.07 -9.06 -4.92
CA LEU A 53 -8.12 -8.06 -4.44
C LEU A 53 -8.49 -6.65 -4.93
N ASP A 54 -9.04 -5.84 -4.03
CA ASP A 54 -9.48 -4.46 -4.36
C ASP A 54 -8.35 -3.53 -4.81
N ARG A 55 -7.17 -3.69 -4.21
CA ARG A 55 -5.98 -2.85 -4.40
C ARG A 55 -4.69 -3.58 -4.04
N GLY A 56 -3.57 -3.05 -4.52
CA GLY A 56 -2.23 -3.56 -4.25
C GLY A 56 -1.47 -3.81 -5.54
N HIS A 57 -0.15 -3.85 -5.46
CA HIS A 57 0.65 -4.41 -6.53
C HIS A 57 0.68 -5.92 -6.34
N VAL A 58 0.25 -6.66 -7.36
CA VAL A 58 0.01 -8.10 -7.30
C VAL A 58 0.94 -8.76 -8.30
N ALA A 59 2.06 -9.30 -7.83
CA ALA A 59 2.99 -10.04 -8.65
C ALA A 59 2.63 -11.52 -8.63
N VAL A 60 2.20 -12.05 -9.77
CA VAL A 60 1.86 -13.46 -9.98
C VAL A 60 2.97 -14.11 -10.79
N THR A 61 3.56 -15.17 -10.26
CA THR A 61 4.55 -15.97 -10.96
C THR A 61 4.06 -17.40 -11.05
N ALA A 62 4.00 -17.94 -12.26
CA ALA A 62 3.72 -19.35 -12.50
C ALA A 62 5.01 -20.04 -12.95
N ARG A 63 5.25 -21.25 -12.45
CA ARG A 63 6.40 -22.09 -12.85
C ARG A 63 6.00 -23.55 -12.88
N TRP A 64 6.46 -24.28 -13.88
CA TRP A 64 6.35 -25.73 -13.89
C TRP A 64 7.38 -26.32 -12.92
N LEU A 65 6.89 -27.10 -11.95
CA LEU A 65 7.73 -27.99 -11.14
C LEU A 65 8.09 -29.23 -11.95
N GLU A 66 7.11 -29.73 -12.71
CA GLU A 66 7.26 -30.78 -13.71
C GLU A 66 6.58 -30.26 -14.99
N PRO A 67 7.32 -30.11 -16.11
CA PRO A 67 6.77 -29.55 -17.34
C PRO A 67 5.71 -30.48 -17.95
N PRO A 68 4.71 -29.93 -18.64
CA PRO A 68 3.74 -30.74 -19.35
C PRO A 68 4.42 -31.59 -20.44
N PRO A 69 3.91 -32.79 -20.73
CA PRO A 69 4.43 -33.60 -21.83
C PRO A 69 4.13 -32.93 -23.18
N GLY A 70 5.17 -32.47 -23.88
CA GLY A 70 5.09 -31.89 -25.22
C GLY A 70 6.40 -31.22 -25.64
N GLU A 71 6.82 -31.41 -26.89
CA GLU A 71 7.99 -30.72 -27.45
C GLU A 71 7.58 -29.32 -27.92
N GLY A 72 7.95 -28.30 -27.15
CA GLY A 72 7.90 -26.92 -27.65
C GLY A 72 8.74 -26.83 -28.93
N THR A 73 8.13 -26.39 -30.03
CA THR A 73 8.84 -26.27 -31.30
C THR A 73 9.55 -24.93 -31.33
N VAL A 74 10.88 -24.97 -31.44
CA VAL A 74 11.68 -23.75 -31.62
C VAL A 74 11.45 -23.24 -33.04
N LEU A 75 10.78 -22.11 -33.16
CA LEU A 75 10.63 -21.37 -34.40
C LEU A 75 11.65 -20.26 -34.50
N VAL A 76 12.18 -20.10 -35.70
CA VAL A 76 13.11 -19.02 -36.04
C VAL A 76 12.38 -17.97 -36.87
N ASP A 77 12.29 -16.73 -36.37
CA ASP A 77 11.87 -15.61 -37.20
C ASP A 77 13.05 -15.15 -38.08
N LEU A 78 13.15 -15.76 -39.26
CA LEU A 78 14.20 -15.45 -40.22
C LEU A 78 14.12 -14.00 -40.73
N ALA A 79 12.94 -13.39 -40.77
CA ALA A 79 12.79 -12.02 -41.24
C ALA A 79 13.41 -11.05 -40.24
N ARG A 80 13.09 -11.22 -38.95
CA ARG A 80 13.67 -10.43 -37.86
C ARG A 80 15.16 -10.67 -37.69
N ALA A 81 15.62 -11.92 -37.79
CA ALA A 81 17.04 -12.24 -37.78
C ALA A 81 17.81 -11.52 -38.90
N ARG A 82 17.25 -11.49 -40.13
CA ARG A 82 17.84 -10.77 -41.26
C ARG A 82 17.92 -9.27 -41.03
N GLN A 83 16.85 -8.66 -40.52
CA GLN A 83 16.81 -7.23 -40.21
C GLN A 83 17.86 -6.84 -39.16
N LEU A 84 17.97 -7.64 -38.09
CA LEU A 84 18.98 -7.44 -37.05
C LEU A 84 20.41 -7.54 -37.60
N VAL A 85 20.71 -8.60 -38.36
CA VAL A 85 22.04 -8.80 -38.96
C VAL A 85 22.40 -7.65 -39.91
N ALA A 86 21.45 -7.16 -40.70
CA ALA A 86 21.65 -6.02 -41.59
C ALA A 86 21.97 -4.74 -40.79
N ALA A 87 21.23 -4.46 -39.72
CA ALA A 87 21.46 -3.30 -38.86
C ALA A 87 22.83 -3.34 -38.18
N LEU A 88 23.25 -4.51 -37.66
CA LEU A 88 24.57 -4.68 -37.04
C LEU A 88 25.71 -4.47 -38.04
N ARG A 89 25.56 -4.94 -39.28
CA ARG A 89 26.53 -4.70 -40.36
C ARG A 89 26.58 -3.23 -40.77
N GLU A 90 25.44 -2.56 -40.82
CA GLU A 90 25.41 -1.12 -41.10
C GLU A 90 26.09 -0.31 -40.00
N LEU A 91 25.84 -0.63 -38.73
CA LEU A 91 26.47 -0.01 -37.56
C LEU A 91 28.00 -0.20 -37.61
N LYS A 92 28.46 -1.43 -37.87
CA LYS A 92 29.88 -1.74 -38.07
C LYS A 92 30.51 -0.85 -39.13
N ARG A 93 29.86 -0.71 -40.29
CA ARG A 93 30.35 0.11 -41.40
C ARG A 93 30.42 1.60 -41.04
N LYS A 94 29.37 2.16 -40.42
CA LYS A 94 29.30 3.58 -40.07
C LYS A 94 30.30 3.97 -38.99
N LEU A 95 30.54 3.08 -38.02
CA LEU A 95 31.42 3.33 -36.87
C LEU A 95 32.84 2.74 -37.02
N LYS A 96 33.14 2.11 -38.16
CA LYS A 96 34.44 1.46 -38.44
C LYS A 96 34.87 0.44 -37.36
N LEU A 97 33.89 -0.31 -36.84
CA LEU A 97 34.12 -1.33 -35.80
C LEU A 97 34.65 -2.64 -36.41
N LYS A 98 35.35 -3.45 -35.59
CA LYS A 98 35.86 -4.79 -35.96
C LYS A 98 34.89 -5.90 -35.52
N GLY A 99 34.96 -7.07 -36.16
CA GLY A 99 34.13 -8.25 -35.85
C GLY A 99 32.95 -8.50 -36.81
N GLU A 100 32.30 -9.65 -36.73
CA GLU A 100 31.05 -9.98 -37.46
C GLU A 100 29.91 -10.23 -36.46
N PRO A 101 28.63 -10.10 -36.87
CA PRO A 101 27.51 -10.50 -36.03
C PRO A 101 27.60 -11.99 -35.67
N ASP A 102 27.75 -12.28 -34.38
CA ASP A 102 27.82 -13.64 -33.85
C ASP A 102 26.44 -14.32 -33.87
N LEU A 103 26.39 -15.58 -34.29
CA LEU A 103 25.16 -16.38 -34.31
C LEU A 103 24.55 -16.48 -32.91
N ALA A 104 25.36 -16.67 -31.86
CA ALA A 104 24.85 -16.76 -30.51
C ALA A 104 24.29 -15.41 -30.02
N PHE A 105 24.86 -14.29 -30.49
CA PHE A 105 24.29 -12.96 -30.25
C PHE A 105 22.92 -12.80 -30.94
N VAL A 106 22.80 -13.21 -32.21
CA VAL A 106 21.55 -13.14 -32.99
C VAL A 106 20.47 -14.02 -32.36
N ALA A 107 20.81 -15.25 -31.98
CA ALA A 107 19.90 -16.20 -31.35
C ALA A 107 19.34 -15.73 -30.00
N ARG A 108 20.11 -14.93 -29.25
CA ARG A 108 19.69 -14.36 -27.95
C ARG A 108 18.85 -13.08 -28.08
N GLN A 109 18.71 -12.51 -29.29
CA GLN A 109 17.90 -11.31 -29.43
C GLN A 109 16.42 -11.62 -29.27
N PRO A 110 15.65 -10.71 -28.63
CA PRO A 110 14.21 -10.88 -28.45
C PRO A 110 13.51 -11.22 -29.76
N ASP A 111 12.66 -12.25 -29.69
CA ASP A 111 11.79 -12.76 -30.76
C ASP A 111 12.50 -13.35 -32.00
N VAL A 112 13.82 -13.58 -31.96
CA VAL A 112 14.53 -14.31 -33.05
C VAL A 112 14.30 -15.82 -32.95
N LEU A 113 14.47 -16.37 -31.75
CA LEU A 113 14.08 -17.74 -31.42
C LEU A 113 12.87 -17.67 -30.50
N THR A 114 11.76 -18.24 -30.93
CA THR A 114 10.54 -18.36 -30.13
C THR A 114 10.20 -19.82 -29.96
N ILE A 115 9.62 -20.19 -28.82
CA ILE A 115 9.10 -21.54 -28.61
C ILE A 115 7.60 -21.44 -28.85
N GLN A 116 7.11 -22.07 -29.92
CA GLN A 116 5.67 -22.25 -30.11
C GLN A 116 5.25 -23.62 -29.60
N ALA A 117 4.10 -23.65 -28.93
CA ALA A 117 3.40 -24.89 -28.65
C ALA A 117 2.93 -25.49 -29.98
N ASN A 118 3.49 -26.62 -30.39
CA ASN A 118 2.83 -27.46 -31.39
C ASN A 118 1.77 -28.28 -30.64
N GLY A 119 0.49 -27.91 -30.80
CA GLY A 119 -0.63 -28.76 -30.39
C GLY A 119 -0.77 -29.04 -28.90
N VAL A 120 -0.18 -28.24 -28.01
CA VAL A 120 -0.54 -28.28 -26.58
C VAL A 120 -1.92 -27.65 -26.48
N ASP A 121 -2.90 -28.44 -26.03
CA ASP A 121 -4.24 -27.92 -25.74
C ASP A 121 -4.11 -26.65 -24.90
N ALA A 122 -4.83 -25.59 -25.28
CA ALA A 122 -4.84 -24.38 -24.46
C ALA A 122 -5.31 -24.77 -23.06
N VAL A 123 -4.51 -24.48 -22.03
CA VAL A 123 -4.86 -24.79 -20.63
C VAL A 123 -6.27 -24.27 -20.36
N ALA A 124 -7.16 -25.14 -19.90
CA ALA A 124 -8.49 -24.71 -19.55
C ALA A 124 -8.43 -23.91 -18.25
N TRP A 125 -9.18 -22.80 -18.18
CA TRP A 125 -9.30 -22.05 -16.92
C TRP A 125 -9.75 -22.95 -15.75
N GLY A 126 -10.55 -23.98 -16.02
CA GLY A 126 -10.98 -24.95 -15.02
C GLY A 126 -9.84 -25.74 -14.35
N GLU A 127 -8.71 -25.96 -15.04
CA GLU A 127 -7.52 -26.59 -14.46
C GLU A 127 -6.71 -25.59 -13.62
N LEU A 128 -6.66 -24.33 -14.04
CA LEU A 128 -5.87 -23.30 -13.39
C LEU A 128 -6.56 -22.68 -12.17
N ALA A 129 -7.88 -22.52 -12.24
CA ALA A 129 -8.68 -21.82 -11.24
C ALA A 129 -8.48 -22.37 -9.81
N PRO A 130 -8.51 -23.69 -9.55
CA PRO A 130 -8.32 -24.22 -8.19
C PRO A 130 -6.97 -23.83 -7.58
N ILE A 131 -5.90 -23.84 -8.39
CA ILE A 131 -4.55 -23.47 -7.96
C ILE A 131 -4.50 -21.98 -7.61
N VAL A 132 -5.13 -21.14 -8.45
CA VAL A 132 -5.22 -19.69 -8.24
C VAL A 132 -6.03 -19.37 -6.98
N GLU A 133 -7.19 -20.01 -6.79
CA GLU A 133 -8.03 -19.83 -5.60
C GLU A 133 -7.29 -20.18 -4.32
N GLN A 134 -6.55 -21.28 -4.31
CA GLN A 134 -5.78 -21.70 -3.14
C GLN A 134 -4.68 -20.67 -2.83
N ALA A 135 -3.88 -20.28 -3.83
CA ALA A 135 -2.81 -19.29 -3.64
C ALA A 135 -3.36 -17.92 -3.21
N ALA A 136 -4.48 -17.48 -3.81
CA ALA A 136 -5.13 -16.23 -3.45
C ALA A 136 -5.75 -16.30 -2.04
N GLY A 137 -6.29 -17.47 -1.65
CA GLY A 137 -6.79 -17.74 -0.30
C GLY A 137 -5.71 -17.54 0.76
N GLU A 138 -4.50 -18.06 0.54
CA GLU A 138 -3.36 -17.83 1.45
C GLU A 138 -2.99 -16.34 1.56
N VAL A 139 -2.97 -15.62 0.43
CA VAL A 139 -2.74 -14.16 0.41
C VAL A 139 -3.78 -13.43 1.25
N LEU A 140 -5.07 -13.77 1.09
CA LEU A 140 -6.16 -13.15 1.81
C LEU A 140 -6.08 -13.43 3.32
N GLN A 141 -5.77 -14.66 3.71
CA GLN A 141 -5.57 -15.03 5.11
C GLN A 141 -4.40 -14.28 5.74
N MET A 142 -3.27 -14.18 5.04
CA MET A 142 -2.11 -13.43 5.53
C MET A 142 -2.44 -11.95 5.71
N ARG A 143 -3.12 -11.35 4.73
CA ARG A 143 -3.61 -9.97 4.81
C ARG A 143 -4.57 -9.76 5.98
N ALA A 144 -5.52 -10.68 6.19
CA ALA A 144 -6.45 -10.59 7.32
C ALA A 144 -5.72 -10.61 8.67
N ARG A 145 -4.71 -11.47 8.84
CA ARG A 145 -3.87 -11.52 10.06
C ARG A 145 -3.10 -10.23 10.27
N GLU A 146 -2.47 -9.68 9.23
CA GLU A 146 -1.77 -8.39 9.30
C GLU A 146 -2.74 -7.26 9.65
N GLY A 147 -3.92 -7.22 9.01
CA GLY A 147 -4.98 -6.26 9.28
C GLY A 147 -5.46 -6.29 10.73
N GLN A 148 -5.68 -7.49 11.28
CA GLN A 148 -6.10 -7.66 12.67
C GLN A 148 -5.03 -7.15 13.64
N ALA A 149 -3.76 -7.50 13.41
CA ALA A 149 -2.65 -7.03 14.25
C ALA A 149 -2.53 -5.50 14.23
N LEU A 150 -2.66 -4.88 13.05
CA LEU A 150 -2.66 -3.42 12.90
C LEU A 150 -3.86 -2.77 13.57
N ALA A 151 -5.06 -3.36 13.44
CA ALA A 151 -6.26 -2.85 14.10
C ALA A 151 -6.12 -2.85 15.63
N THR A 152 -5.57 -3.93 16.20
CA THR A 152 -5.28 -4.01 17.64
C THR A 152 -4.25 -2.98 18.09
N ASP A 153 -3.17 -2.76 17.32
CA ASP A 153 -2.17 -1.73 17.67
C ASP A 153 -2.76 -0.31 17.60
N LEU A 154 -3.52 -0.01 16.54
CA LEU A 154 -4.19 1.28 16.39
C LEU A 154 -5.21 1.53 17.50
N ALA A 155 -6.00 0.52 17.89
CA ALA A 155 -6.94 0.63 19.00
C ALA A 155 -6.23 1.00 20.31
N ARG A 156 -5.11 0.33 20.62
CA ARG A 156 -4.29 0.65 21.81
C ARG A 156 -3.77 2.08 21.80
N ARG A 157 -3.35 2.59 20.63
CA ARG A 157 -2.90 3.99 20.48
C ARG A 157 -4.05 4.98 20.70
N LEU A 158 -5.24 4.67 20.21
CA LEU A 158 -6.44 5.48 20.44
C LEU A 158 -6.83 5.50 21.92
N ASP A 159 -6.66 4.38 22.64
CA ASP A 159 -6.85 4.34 24.10
C ASP A 159 -5.86 5.26 24.81
N ALA A 160 -4.58 5.18 24.46
CA ALA A 160 -3.54 6.03 25.03
C ALA A 160 -3.80 7.53 24.78
N ILE A 161 -4.23 7.90 23.56
CA ILE A 161 -4.61 9.29 23.24
C ILE A 161 -5.79 9.75 24.11
N ALA A 162 -6.81 8.91 24.27
CA ALA A 162 -7.97 9.24 25.09
C ALA A 162 -7.61 9.42 26.58
N GLU A 163 -6.72 8.58 27.13
CA GLU A 163 -6.24 8.73 28.50
C GLU A 163 -5.43 10.01 28.69
N LEU A 164 -4.53 10.32 27.77
CA LEU A 164 -3.73 11.54 27.81
C LEU A 164 -4.63 12.78 27.73
N ALA A 165 -5.65 12.76 26.87
CA ALA A 165 -6.62 13.84 26.76
C ALA A 165 -7.39 14.07 28.08
N ARG A 166 -7.82 13.00 28.76
CA ARG A 166 -8.43 13.10 30.10
C ARG A 166 -7.46 13.73 31.11
N GLY A 167 -6.19 13.34 31.07
CA GLY A 167 -5.17 13.92 31.92
C GLY A 167 -4.92 15.40 31.64
N VAL A 168 -5.05 15.85 30.39
CA VAL A 168 -5.00 17.28 30.03
C VAL A 168 -6.24 18.01 30.54
N GLU A 169 -7.44 17.47 30.29
CA GLU A 169 -8.71 18.04 30.75
C GLU A 169 -8.72 18.28 32.26
N ALA A 170 -8.25 17.31 33.06
CA ALA A 170 -8.15 17.43 34.50
C ALA A 170 -7.19 18.54 34.98
N ARG A 171 -6.19 18.90 34.16
CA ARG A 171 -5.19 19.93 34.49
C ARG A 171 -5.56 21.32 33.94
N ALA A 172 -6.47 21.41 32.97
CA ALA A 172 -6.84 22.65 32.32
C ALA A 172 -7.34 23.74 33.31
N PRO A 173 -8.21 23.44 34.30
CA PRO A 173 -8.65 24.44 35.27
C PRO A 173 -7.50 25.02 36.11
N ALA A 174 -6.53 24.18 36.50
CA ALA A 174 -5.37 24.61 37.29
C ALA A 174 -4.45 25.54 36.49
N ARG A 175 -4.33 25.33 35.18
CA ARG A 175 -3.57 26.20 34.27
C ARG A 175 -4.17 27.61 34.22
N LEU A 176 -5.49 27.72 34.11
CA LEU A 176 -6.19 29.02 34.11
C LEU A 176 -5.92 29.78 35.41
N GLY A 177 -6.01 29.11 36.57
CA GLY A 177 -5.69 29.71 37.86
C GLY A 177 -4.24 30.18 37.95
N ALA A 178 -3.29 29.38 37.48
CA ALA A 178 -1.87 29.74 37.48
C ALA A 178 -1.56 30.94 36.56
N GLU A 179 -2.17 31.02 35.37
CA GLU A 179 -1.99 32.16 34.46
C GLU A 179 -2.66 33.44 34.99
N LEU A 180 -3.82 33.32 35.63
CA LEU A 180 -4.49 34.44 36.29
C LEU A 180 -3.58 35.07 37.36
N GLU A 181 -3.01 34.24 38.24
CA GLU A 181 -2.09 34.71 39.29
C GLU A 181 -0.79 35.28 38.71
N ARG A 182 -0.26 34.68 37.63
CA ARG A 182 0.90 35.21 36.91
C ARG A 182 0.61 36.59 36.32
N LEU A 183 -0.55 36.78 35.68
CA LEU A 183 -0.97 38.06 35.11
C LEU A 183 -1.15 39.12 36.19
N LYS A 184 -1.85 38.81 37.29
CA LYS A 184 -2.02 39.73 38.43
C LYS A 184 -0.67 40.18 38.99
N LYS A 185 0.26 39.25 39.19
CA LYS A 185 1.59 39.55 39.69
C LYS A 185 2.35 40.48 38.73
N ALA A 186 2.36 40.15 37.43
CA ALA A 186 3.02 40.98 36.42
C ALA A 186 2.42 42.40 36.34
N VAL A 187 1.09 42.53 36.41
CA VAL A 187 0.40 43.82 36.42
C VAL A 187 0.75 44.63 37.67
N THR A 188 0.80 43.99 38.84
CA THR A 188 1.16 44.66 40.11
C THR A 188 2.61 45.16 40.08
N GLU A 189 3.55 44.35 39.58
CA GLU A 189 4.96 44.72 39.44
C GLU A 189 5.15 45.88 38.45
N LEU A 190 4.48 45.84 37.29
CA LEU A 190 4.59 46.87 36.25
C LEU A 190 3.86 48.18 36.61
N ALA A 191 2.79 48.09 37.40
CA ALA A 191 2.04 49.28 37.81
C ALA A 191 2.83 50.18 38.77
N ALA A 192 3.85 49.66 39.46
CA ALA A 192 4.76 50.42 40.33
C ALA A 192 4.04 51.38 41.31
N GLY A 193 2.86 51.01 41.81
CA GLY A 193 2.03 51.84 42.71
C GLY A 193 0.99 52.73 42.03
N VAL A 194 0.90 52.72 40.70
CA VAL A 194 -0.18 53.36 39.93
C VAL A 194 -1.47 52.53 40.04
N ARG A 195 -2.61 53.21 40.20
CA ARG A 195 -3.92 52.55 40.31
C ARG A 195 -4.27 51.88 38.97
N VAL A 196 -4.42 50.56 38.99
CA VAL A 196 -4.82 49.77 37.82
C VAL A 196 -6.33 49.91 37.61
N ASP A 197 -6.75 50.09 36.35
CA ASP A 197 -8.16 50.04 35.97
C ASP A 197 -8.67 48.59 36.05
N GLU A 198 -9.55 48.33 37.02
CA GLU A 198 -10.12 47.00 37.25
C GLU A 198 -11.00 46.51 36.09
N GLN A 199 -11.70 47.41 35.38
CA GLN A 199 -12.47 47.03 34.20
C GLN A 199 -11.54 46.55 33.09
N ARG A 200 -10.41 47.26 32.86
CA ARG A 200 -9.43 46.84 31.86
C ARG A 200 -8.80 45.50 32.23
N LEU A 201 -8.45 45.30 33.50
CA LEU A 201 -7.87 44.05 33.98
C LEU A 201 -8.85 42.86 33.82
N ALA A 202 -10.13 43.06 34.12
CA ALA A 202 -11.16 42.03 33.95
C ALA A 202 -11.32 41.62 32.46
N VAL A 203 -11.24 42.57 31.52
CA VAL A 203 -11.31 42.28 30.08
C VAL A 203 -10.09 41.47 29.63
N GLU A 204 -8.88 41.83 30.04
CA GLU A 204 -7.66 41.08 29.68
C GLU A 204 -7.68 39.66 30.26
N ILE A 205 -8.21 39.49 31.48
CA ILE A 205 -8.42 38.17 32.09
C ILE A 205 -9.41 37.34 31.27
N ALA A 206 -10.51 37.93 30.80
CA ALA A 206 -11.49 37.24 29.97
C ALA A 206 -10.88 36.81 28.61
N LEU A 207 -10.10 37.68 27.97
CA LEU A 207 -9.39 37.35 26.72
C LEU A 207 -8.33 36.26 26.92
N LEU A 208 -7.64 36.27 28.06
CA LEU A 208 -6.69 35.23 28.41
C LEU A 208 -7.39 33.90 28.67
N ALA A 209 -8.52 33.92 29.37
CA ALA A 209 -9.34 32.74 29.62
C ALA A 209 -9.81 32.10 28.30
N ASP A 210 -10.30 32.90 27.37
CA ASP A 210 -10.71 32.46 26.02
C ASP A 210 -9.53 31.84 25.24
N ARG A 211 -8.32 32.43 25.34
CA ARG A 211 -7.12 31.92 24.67
C ARG A 211 -6.55 30.64 25.24
N VAL A 212 -6.79 30.34 26.51
CA VAL A 212 -6.28 29.13 27.17
C VAL A 212 -7.35 28.05 27.31
N ASP A 213 -8.58 28.34 26.94
CA ASP A 213 -9.65 27.37 26.88
C ASP A 213 -9.39 26.41 25.71
N ILE A 214 -9.32 25.12 26.05
CA ILE A 214 -9.07 24.01 25.12
C ILE A 214 -10.26 23.05 25.08
N THR A 215 -11.42 23.49 25.61
CA THR A 215 -12.61 22.66 25.75
C THR A 215 -13.11 22.18 24.40
N GLU A 216 -13.10 23.05 23.38
CA GLU A 216 -13.54 22.68 22.04
C GLU A 216 -12.62 21.63 21.40
N GLU A 217 -11.30 21.84 21.48
CA GLU A 217 -10.28 20.93 20.96
C GLU A 217 -10.39 19.55 21.62
N LEU A 218 -10.62 19.50 22.94
CA LEU A 218 -10.81 18.24 23.67
C LEU A 218 -12.11 17.52 23.25
N VAL A 219 -13.17 18.25 22.91
CA VAL A 219 -14.43 17.67 22.41
C VAL A 219 -14.25 17.14 20.97
N ARG A 220 -13.58 17.91 20.11
CA ARG A 220 -13.27 17.51 18.73
C ARG A 220 -12.35 16.29 18.71
N LEU A 221 -11.29 16.30 19.52
CA LEU A 221 -10.37 15.16 19.68
C LEU A 221 -11.12 13.89 20.07
N ARG A 222 -12.01 13.97 21.07
CA ARG A 222 -12.86 12.83 21.48
C ARG A 222 -13.73 12.32 20.33
N THR A 223 -14.32 13.23 19.56
CA THR A 223 -15.14 12.90 18.39
C THR A 223 -14.32 12.18 17.29
N HIS A 224 -13.11 12.67 16.99
CA HIS A 224 -12.23 12.04 16.00
C HIS A 224 -11.71 10.68 16.47
N VAL A 225 -11.38 10.53 17.76
CA VAL A 225 -11.00 9.24 18.35
C VAL A 225 -12.15 8.22 18.25
N ALA A 226 -13.39 8.64 18.53
CA ALA A 226 -14.57 7.78 18.37
C ALA A 226 -14.77 7.37 16.90
N ALA A 227 -14.66 8.32 15.96
CA ALA A 227 -14.76 8.03 14.53
C ALA A 227 -13.67 7.07 14.03
N CYS A 228 -12.45 7.14 14.59
CA CYS A 228 -11.38 6.17 14.30
C CYS A 228 -11.77 4.75 14.75
N ARG A 229 -12.37 4.61 15.94
CA ARG A 229 -12.83 3.30 16.45
C ARG A 229 -13.94 2.72 15.59
N GLU A 230 -14.91 3.54 15.21
CA GLU A 230 -15.98 3.12 14.30
C GLU A 230 -15.42 2.69 12.94
N ALA A 231 -14.45 3.42 12.41
CA ALA A 231 -13.79 3.03 11.17
C ALA A 231 -13.02 1.70 11.30
N LEU A 232 -12.33 1.46 12.42
CA LEU A 232 -11.63 0.20 12.67
C LEU A 232 -12.58 -1.00 12.82
N ALA A 233 -13.83 -0.78 13.25
CA ALA A 233 -14.84 -1.83 13.39
C ALA A 233 -15.55 -2.19 12.08
N LYS A 234 -15.41 -1.38 11.02
CA LYS A 234 -16.04 -1.62 9.72
C LYS A 234 -15.26 -2.62 8.89
N GLU A 235 -15.98 -3.42 8.12
CA GLU A 235 -15.38 -4.27 7.09
C GLU A 235 -14.93 -3.46 5.86
N GLY A 236 -13.89 -3.93 5.20
CA GLY A 236 -13.38 -3.33 3.96
C GLY A 236 -12.29 -2.27 4.15
N ALA A 237 -12.05 -1.50 3.09
CA ALA A 237 -10.89 -0.61 3.00
C ALA A 237 -11.11 0.74 3.70
N VAL A 238 -10.74 0.84 4.98
CA VAL A 238 -10.89 2.06 5.79
C VAL A 238 -9.64 2.95 5.88
N GLY A 239 -8.53 2.53 5.29
CA GLY A 239 -7.24 3.21 5.45
C GLY A 239 -7.21 4.68 4.99
N LYS A 240 -7.98 5.07 3.96
CA LYS A 240 -8.06 6.48 3.53
C LYS A 240 -8.80 7.34 4.55
N GLN A 241 -9.90 6.81 5.10
CA GLN A 241 -10.68 7.47 6.14
C GLN A 241 -9.85 7.61 7.42
N LEU A 242 -9.15 6.55 7.84
CA LEU A 242 -8.24 6.59 8.99
C LEU A 242 -7.09 7.58 8.78
N GLY A 243 -6.55 7.69 7.56
CA GLY A 243 -5.53 8.68 7.22
C GLY A 243 -6.01 10.12 7.40
N PHE A 244 -7.24 10.42 6.98
CA PHE A 244 -7.86 11.73 7.21
C PHE A 244 -8.10 11.98 8.71
N LEU A 245 -8.70 11.02 9.41
CA LEU A 245 -8.97 11.16 10.85
C LEU A 245 -7.68 11.32 11.67
N ALA A 246 -6.60 10.65 11.28
CA ALA A 246 -5.30 10.83 11.92
C ALA A 246 -4.75 12.25 11.75
N GLN A 247 -5.03 12.92 10.62
CA GLN A 247 -4.66 14.33 10.43
C GLN A 247 -5.50 15.24 11.32
N GLU A 248 -6.80 15.00 11.45
CA GLU A 248 -7.65 15.78 12.35
C GLU A 248 -7.25 15.57 13.82
N VAL A 249 -6.99 14.32 14.25
CA VAL A 249 -6.45 14.04 15.59
C VAL A 249 -5.14 14.80 15.82
N LEU A 250 -4.22 14.79 14.86
CA LEU A 250 -2.95 15.52 14.97
C LEU A 250 -3.17 17.04 15.04
N ARG A 251 -4.16 17.57 14.31
CA ARG A 251 -4.53 18.99 14.35
C ARG A 251 -4.99 19.38 15.75
N GLU A 252 -5.95 18.65 16.33
CA GLU A 252 -6.46 18.96 17.67
C GLU A 252 -5.37 18.82 18.74
N VAL A 253 -4.49 17.82 18.62
CA VAL A 253 -3.34 17.67 19.54
C VAL A 253 -2.37 18.85 19.47
N ASN A 254 -2.18 19.47 18.30
CA ASN A 254 -1.29 20.63 18.15
C ASN A 254 -1.92 21.95 18.64
N THR A 255 -3.25 22.01 18.76
CA THR A 255 -3.97 23.21 19.22
C THR A 255 -4.29 23.19 20.72
N ILE A 256 -4.13 22.04 21.39
CA ILE A 256 -4.20 21.86 22.85
C ILE A 256 -2.89 22.31 23.53
#